data_AF-A0A0K0CUN2-F1
#
_entry.id   AF-A0A0K0CUN2-F1
#
_cell.length_a   1.000
_cell.length_b   1.000
_cell.length_c   1.000
_cell.angle_alpha   90.00
_cell.angle_beta   90.00
_cell.angle_gamma   90.00
#
_symmetry.space_group_name_H-M   'P 1'
#
loop_
_entity.id
_entity.type
_entity.pdbx_description
1 polymer ?
#
loop_
_entity_poly.entity_id
_entity_poly.type
_entity_poly.pdbx_seq_one_letter_code
_entity_poly.pdbx_strand_id
1 'polypeptide(L)'
;LIFSGPFFLFLFFEILFFYFQRRSWFFSYDEVRAKKFECISFQGDSETLKKLILNQYPETSSIFIDRGEAILHQHYGDVHYWQARRSMRYAGHLVEIGNFFRTQLAVSFREDVKNRKAIGGNFLCAHWRRKDFLRAHGDELPSIDGTAKQLHELCEKARVTRIFLATDASEPEVEQLSAMLRVPVLRFKNSTLPDGAVAIIDQWICAHARVFVGSHVSTFSYRIQEDREILGFAPNTTFNRLCPDKLSSCEQPAKWTIVYE
;
A
#
# COMPACT_ATOMS: atom_id res chain seq x y z
N LEU A 1 -44.02 30.50 25.49
CA LEU A 1 -44.77 29.57 24.63
C LEU A 1 -43.84 29.09 23.51
N ILE A 2 -43.54 27.78 23.53
CA ILE A 2 -43.40 26.84 22.38
C ILE A 2 -42.30 27.18 21.35
N PHE A 3 -41.07 26.63 21.49
CA PHE A 3 -40.57 25.37 20.89
C PHE A 3 -40.88 25.17 19.39
N SER A 4 -39.88 25.07 18.51
CA SER A 4 -39.28 23.81 18.02
C SER A 4 -38.46 24.18 16.76
N GLY A 5 -37.35 23.58 16.35
CA GLY A 5 -36.60 22.37 16.68
C GLY A 5 -35.82 21.97 15.41
N PRO A 6 -34.58 21.45 15.48
CA PRO A 6 -33.77 21.12 14.30
C PRO A 6 -34.14 19.75 13.72
N PHE A 7 -34.21 19.65 12.39
CA PHE A 7 -34.35 18.37 11.67
C PHE A 7 -33.06 17.55 11.82
N PHE A 8 -33.03 16.66 12.82
CA PHE A 8 -32.15 15.49 12.82
C PHE A 8 -32.94 14.30 12.29
N LEU A 9 -32.60 13.85 11.09
CA LEU A 9 -33.14 12.62 10.52
C LEU A 9 -32.44 11.42 11.20
N PHE A 10 -33.00 10.95 12.31
CA PHE A 10 -32.64 9.64 12.87
C PHE A 10 -33.34 8.56 12.04
N LEU A 11 -32.58 7.84 11.22
CA LEU A 11 -33.04 6.56 10.71
C LEU A 11 -32.96 5.54 11.86
N PHE A 12 -34.11 5.28 12.49
CA PHE A 12 -34.30 4.12 13.35
C PHE A 12 -34.41 2.88 12.46
N PHE A 13 -33.48 1.95 12.61
CA PHE A 13 -33.71 0.55 12.26
C PHE A 13 -33.74 -0.24 13.57
N GLU A 14 -34.93 -0.45 14.12
CA GLU A 14 -35.16 -1.62 14.97
C GLU A 14 -35.05 -2.86 14.07
N ILE A 15 -34.18 -3.80 14.43
CA ILE A 15 -34.14 -5.10 13.77
C ILE A 15 -34.36 -6.19 14.82
N LEU A 16 -35.42 -6.96 14.57
CA LEU A 16 -35.84 -8.16 15.27
C LEU A 16 -34.69 -9.15 15.50
N PHE A 17 -34.62 -9.67 16.73
CA PHE A 17 -33.88 -10.89 17.04
C PHE A 17 -34.56 -12.09 16.39
N PHE A 18 -33.95 -12.63 15.34
CA PHE A 18 -34.25 -13.97 14.84
C PHE A 18 -32.99 -14.84 14.93
N TYR A 19 -33.06 -15.88 15.76
CA TYR A 19 -32.07 -16.96 15.84
C TYR A 19 -32.05 -17.73 14.50
N PHE A 20 -31.24 -17.28 13.55
CA PHE A 20 -30.94 -18.03 12.33
C PHE A 20 -29.43 -18.08 12.14
N GLN A 21 -28.88 -19.30 11.99
CA GLN A 21 -27.51 -19.52 11.50
C GLN A 21 -27.37 -18.83 10.14
N ARG A 22 -26.76 -17.64 10.13
CA ARG A 22 -26.68 -16.83 8.91
C ARG A 22 -25.55 -17.36 8.03
N ARG A 23 -25.89 -17.69 6.78
CA ARG A 23 -24.91 -17.84 5.70
C ARG A 23 -24.47 -16.44 5.28
N SER A 24 -23.16 -16.22 5.24
CA SER A 24 -22.53 -15.00 4.72
C SER A 24 -21.31 -15.42 3.90
N TRP A 25 -20.61 -14.47 3.31
CA TRP A 25 -19.45 -14.72 2.46
C TRP A 25 -18.39 -15.61 3.15
N PHE A 26 -18.04 -15.32 4.42
CA PHE A 26 -17.04 -16.05 5.22
C PHE A 26 -15.86 -16.60 4.39
N PHE A 27 -15.28 -15.76 3.53
CA PHE A 27 -14.14 -16.09 2.67
C PHE A 27 -14.38 -17.28 1.72
N SER A 28 -15.60 -17.41 1.17
CA SER A 28 -16.06 -18.51 0.31
C SER A 28 -16.21 -19.87 1.02
N TYR A 29 -16.12 -19.93 2.35
CA TYR A 29 -16.33 -21.17 3.08
C TYR A 29 -17.82 -21.39 3.35
N ASP A 30 -18.45 -22.21 2.51
CA ASP A 30 -19.87 -22.53 2.58
C ASP A 30 -20.31 -23.23 3.86
N GLU A 31 -19.39 -23.74 4.68
CA GLU A 31 -19.71 -24.44 5.94
C GLU A 31 -19.63 -23.54 7.18
N VAL A 32 -19.04 -22.34 7.06
CA VAL A 32 -18.85 -21.44 8.20
C VAL A 32 -20.16 -20.72 8.53
N ARG A 33 -20.51 -20.69 9.82
CA ARG A 33 -21.72 -20.05 10.34
C ARG A 33 -21.40 -19.21 11.57
N ALA A 34 -22.06 -18.07 11.70
CA ALA A 34 -22.08 -17.31 12.94
C ALA A 34 -23.29 -17.71 13.80
N LYS A 35 -23.08 -17.85 15.12
CA LYS A 35 -24.16 -18.08 16.09
C LYS A 35 -25.01 -16.82 16.32
N LYS A 36 -24.39 -15.65 16.18
CA LYS A 36 -24.99 -14.34 16.42
C LYS A 36 -24.46 -13.34 15.39
N PHE A 37 -25.29 -12.40 14.99
CA PHE A 37 -24.92 -11.29 14.11
C PHE A 37 -25.51 -10.00 14.65
N GLU A 38 -24.68 -8.96 14.78
CA GLU A 38 -25.08 -7.64 15.26
C GLU A 38 -24.38 -6.56 14.43
N CYS A 39 -25.09 -5.46 14.18
CA CYS A 39 -24.51 -4.26 13.59
C CYS A 39 -24.24 -3.25 14.70
N ILE A 40 -23.03 -2.68 14.70
CA ILE A 40 -22.62 -1.70 15.70
C ILE A 40 -22.20 -0.42 14.97
N SER A 41 -22.76 0.71 15.38
CA SER A 41 -22.25 2.02 14.94
C SER A 41 -20.94 2.29 15.64
N PHE A 42 -19.86 2.46 14.88
CA PHE A 42 -18.49 2.55 15.40
C PHE A 42 -17.81 3.83 14.95
N GLN A 43 -17.23 4.55 15.90
CA GLN A 43 -16.30 5.66 15.66
C GLN A 43 -15.17 5.56 16.68
N GLY A 44 -13.95 5.31 16.22
CA GLY A 44 -12.81 5.16 17.12
C GLY A 44 -11.68 4.37 16.51
N ASP A 45 -10.79 3.92 17.38
CA ASP A 45 -9.55 3.24 17.03
C ASP A 45 -9.48 1.83 17.61
N SER A 46 -8.29 1.22 17.53
CA SER A 46 -8.02 -0.12 18.06
C SER A 46 -8.29 -0.25 19.57
N GLU A 47 -8.08 0.82 20.35
CA GLU A 47 -8.36 0.82 21.80
C GLU A 47 -9.86 0.87 22.06
N THR A 48 -10.60 1.68 21.29
CA THR A 48 -12.07 1.71 21.35
C THR A 48 -12.66 0.33 21.05
N LEU A 49 -12.15 -0.35 20.02
CA LEU A 49 -12.57 -1.72 19.69
C LEU A 49 -12.26 -2.69 20.82
N LYS A 50 -11.04 -2.63 21.40
CA LYS A 50 -10.66 -3.48 22.53
C LYS A 50 -11.64 -3.34 23.69
N LYS A 51 -11.97 -2.10 24.07
CA LYS A 51 -12.94 -1.82 25.14
C LYS A 51 -14.33 -2.36 24.81
N LEU A 52 -14.79 -2.20 23.57
CA LEU A 52 -16.08 -2.72 23.13
C LEU A 52 -16.15 -4.25 23.28
N ILE A 53 -15.12 -4.97 22.81
CA ILE A 53 -15.06 -6.43 22.92
C ILE A 53 -15.07 -6.88 24.38
N LEU A 54 -14.20 -6.32 25.21
CA LEU A 54 -14.07 -6.72 26.62
C LEU A 54 -15.32 -6.43 27.44
N ASN A 55 -16.02 -5.32 27.14
CA ASN A 55 -17.17 -4.90 27.94
C ASN A 55 -18.49 -5.54 27.47
N GLN A 56 -18.69 -5.71 26.16
CA GLN A 56 -19.97 -6.19 25.62
C GLN A 56 -19.99 -7.70 25.33
N TYR A 57 -18.82 -8.30 25.13
CA TYR A 57 -18.70 -9.70 24.71
C TYR A 57 -17.75 -10.55 25.59
N PRO A 58 -17.80 -10.44 26.94
CA PRO A 58 -16.83 -11.10 27.82
C PRO A 58 -16.86 -12.64 27.73
N GLU A 59 -18.03 -13.23 27.49
CA GLU A 59 -18.23 -14.69 27.41
C GLU A 59 -18.07 -15.25 25.98
N THR A 60 -17.72 -14.41 25.01
CA THR A 60 -17.63 -14.83 23.59
C THR A 60 -16.22 -15.28 23.26
N SER A 61 -16.06 -16.55 22.87
CA SER A 61 -14.75 -17.13 22.55
C SER A 61 -14.23 -16.79 21.15
N SER A 62 -15.10 -16.41 20.21
CA SER A 62 -14.71 -16.12 18.83
C SER A 62 -15.62 -15.06 18.24
N ILE A 63 -15.01 -13.97 17.78
CA ILE A 63 -15.70 -12.81 17.22
C ILE A 63 -15.12 -12.56 15.84
N PHE A 64 -16.01 -12.36 14.86
CA PHE A 64 -15.64 -11.96 13.51
C PHE A 64 -16.10 -10.51 13.28
N ILE A 65 -15.16 -9.65 12.90
CA ILE A 65 -15.41 -8.24 12.59
C ILE A 65 -15.29 -8.09 11.07
N ASP A 66 -16.40 -7.82 10.41
CA ASP A 66 -16.48 -7.80 8.94
C ASP A 66 -15.83 -6.52 8.37
N ARG A 67 -16.38 -5.35 8.72
CA ARG A 67 -15.95 -4.03 8.20
C ARG A 67 -14.79 -3.44 8.99
N GLY A 68 -13.67 -4.17 9.01
CA GLY A 68 -12.47 -3.84 9.79
C GLY A 68 -11.87 -2.47 9.44
N GLU A 69 -12.08 -1.97 8.22
CA GLU A 69 -11.59 -0.68 7.76
C GLU A 69 -12.23 0.53 8.47
N ALA A 70 -13.36 0.33 9.15
CA ALA A 70 -13.99 1.38 9.95
C ALA A 70 -13.20 1.73 11.23
N ILE A 71 -12.24 0.88 11.62
CA ILE A 71 -11.42 1.05 12.82
C ILE A 71 -10.13 1.77 12.44
N LEU A 72 -9.86 2.91 13.09
CA LEU A 72 -8.63 3.66 12.88
C LEU A 72 -7.45 3.07 13.67
N HIS A 73 -6.24 3.43 13.26
CA HIS A 73 -5.05 3.22 14.09
C HIS A 73 -5.13 4.11 15.34
N GLN A 74 -4.81 3.55 16.51
CA GLN A 74 -4.78 4.31 17.77
C GLN A 74 -3.73 5.43 17.74
N HIS A 75 -2.48 5.06 17.42
CA HIS A 75 -1.38 5.99 17.22
C HIS A 75 -0.69 5.64 15.90
N TYR A 76 -1.00 6.39 14.84
CA TYR A 76 -0.42 6.13 13.52
C TYR A 76 1.09 6.44 13.51
N GLY A 77 1.91 5.50 13.07
CA GLY A 77 3.36 5.68 12.94
C GLY A 77 4.15 5.57 14.24
N ASP A 78 3.53 5.14 15.35
CA ASP A 78 4.21 4.90 16.63
C ASP A 78 4.97 3.56 16.66
N VAL A 79 5.57 3.25 17.81
CA VAL A 79 6.32 2.00 18.00
C VAL A 79 5.45 0.75 17.77
N HIS A 80 4.17 0.76 18.18
CA HIS A 80 3.29 -0.39 18.04
C HIS A 80 2.82 -0.59 16.60
N TYR A 81 2.52 0.50 15.90
CA TYR A 81 2.28 0.50 14.46
C TYR A 81 3.46 -0.12 13.71
N TRP A 82 4.68 0.33 14.01
CA TRP A 82 5.88 -0.19 13.34
C TRP A 82 6.21 -1.62 13.74
N GLN A 83 5.98 -2.02 14.99
CA GLN A 83 6.10 -3.43 15.41
C GLN A 83 5.17 -4.33 14.60
N ALA A 84 3.89 -3.96 14.45
CA ALA A 84 2.94 -4.68 13.62
C ALA A 84 3.37 -4.69 12.15
N ARG A 85 3.84 -3.56 11.60
CA ARG A 85 4.29 -3.51 10.20
C ARG A 85 5.55 -4.33 9.94
N ARG A 86 6.49 -4.38 10.90
CA ARG A 86 7.76 -5.13 10.81
C ARG A 86 7.55 -6.64 10.93
N SER A 87 6.48 -7.09 11.61
CA SER A 87 6.17 -8.52 11.72
C SER A 87 5.59 -9.09 10.41
N MET A 88 5.06 -8.26 9.52
CA MET A 88 4.54 -8.65 8.21
C MET A 88 5.67 -8.90 7.20
N ARG A 89 6.47 -9.95 7.44
CA ARG A 89 7.51 -10.39 6.50
C ARG A 89 6.88 -11.14 5.33
N TYR A 90 7.36 -10.88 4.12
CA TYR A 90 6.95 -11.63 2.94
C TYR A 90 7.37 -13.10 3.04
N ALA A 91 6.63 -13.97 2.35
CA ALA A 91 6.93 -15.38 2.29
C ALA A 91 8.30 -15.62 1.62
N GLY A 92 9.11 -16.52 2.20
CA GLY A 92 10.50 -16.74 1.80
C GLY A 92 10.67 -17.05 0.31
N HIS A 93 9.82 -17.91 -0.25
CA HIS A 93 9.86 -18.25 -1.68
C HIS A 93 9.61 -17.05 -2.61
N LEU A 94 8.79 -16.07 -2.21
CA LEU A 94 8.57 -14.84 -3.00
C LEU A 94 9.79 -13.93 -2.93
N VAL A 95 10.42 -13.85 -1.74
CA VAL A 95 11.69 -13.12 -1.55
C VAL A 95 12.80 -13.71 -2.41
N GLU A 96 12.90 -15.04 -2.48
CA GLU A 96 13.87 -15.74 -3.34
C GLU A 96 13.67 -15.42 -4.82
N ILE A 97 12.43 -15.48 -5.31
CA ILE A 97 12.10 -15.12 -6.71
C ILE A 97 12.47 -13.65 -6.99
N GLY A 98 12.10 -12.74 -6.09
CA GLY A 98 12.45 -11.33 -6.23
C GLY A 98 13.96 -11.07 -6.18
N ASN A 99 14.70 -11.78 -5.33
CA ASN A 99 16.16 -11.74 -5.25
C ASN A 99 16.81 -12.26 -6.53
N PHE A 100 16.30 -13.35 -7.09
CA PHE A 100 16.76 -13.87 -8.37
C PHE A 100 16.59 -12.82 -9.48
N PHE A 101 15.40 -12.21 -9.60
CA PHE A 101 15.15 -11.17 -10.59
C PHE A 101 16.06 -9.95 -10.40
N ARG A 102 16.30 -9.53 -9.16
CA ARG A 102 17.16 -8.39 -8.80
C ARG A 102 18.59 -8.51 -9.34
N THR A 103 19.11 -9.73 -9.51
CA THR A 103 20.44 -9.94 -10.10
C THR A 103 20.55 -9.44 -11.56
N GLN A 104 19.42 -9.38 -12.28
CA GLN A 104 19.34 -8.85 -13.64
C GLN A 104 19.33 -7.30 -13.66
N LEU A 105 18.88 -6.68 -12.56
CA LEU A 105 18.80 -5.22 -12.41
C LEU A 105 20.14 -4.61 -11.98
N ALA A 106 20.83 -5.24 -11.03
CA ALA A 106 22.07 -4.73 -10.46
C ALA A 106 23.00 -5.84 -9.95
N VAL A 107 24.30 -5.58 -10.04
CA VAL A 107 25.37 -6.51 -9.63
C VAL A 107 25.58 -6.52 -8.11
N SER A 108 25.32 -5.40 -7.43
CA SER A 108 25.50 -5.29 -5.98
C SER A 108 24.38 -4.49 -5.32
N PHE A 109 24.04 -4.93 -4.11
CA PHE A 109 23.08 -4.30 -3.21
C PHE A 109 23.79 -4.08 -1.88
N ARG A 110 23.71 -2.87 -1.33
CA ARG A 110 24.16 -2.59 0.04
C ARG A 110 22.95 -2.32 0.91
N GLU A 111 22.73 -3.21 1.86
CA GLU A 111 21.68 -3.14 2.87
C GLU A 111 22.36 -2.85 4.21
N ASP A 112 22.08 -1.69 4.81
CA ASP A 112 22.59 -1.30 6.12
C ASP A 112 21.44 -0.74 6.93
N VAL A 113 20.58 -1.67 7.37
CA VAL A 113 19.35 -1.42 8.10
C VAL A 113 19.64 -0.66 9.39
N LYS A 114 20.65 -1.11 10.16
CA LYS A 114 20.96 -0.58 11.49
C LYS A 114 21.40 0.88 11.45
N ASN A 115 22.17 1.28 10.43
CA ASN A 115 22.68 2.65 10.34
C ASN A 115 21.88 3.56 9.41
N ARG A 116 20.77 3.06 8.83
CA ARG A 116 20.01 3.74 7.76
C ARG A 116 20.89 4.19 6.58
N LYS A 117 21.82 3.31 6.17
CA LYS A 117 22.79 3.55 5.09
C LYS A 117 22.57 2.60 3.91
N ALA A 118 21.34 2.08 3.74
CA ALA A 118 21.02 1.27 2.59
C ALA A 118 21.13 2.11 1.29
N ILE A 119 21.77 1.54 0.27
CA ILE A 119 22.00 2.19 -1.03
C ILE A 119 21.10 1.58 -2.12
N GLY A 120 20.80 0.27 -2.02
CA GLY A 120 20.03 -0.43 -3.04
C GLY A 120 20.78 -0.69 -4.35
N GLY A 121 20.11 -1.34 -5.30
CA GLY A 121 20.67 -1.69 -6.60
C GLY A 121 20.74 -0.49 -7.56
N ASN A 122 21.55 -0.57 -8.61
CA ASN A 122 21.74 0.49 -9.60
C ASN A 122 20.56 0.70 -10.57
N PHE A 123 19.36 0.87 -10.04
CA PHE A 123 18.13 1.12 -10.80
C PHE A 123 17.17 2.03 -10.02
N LEU A 124 16.30 2.72 -10.75
CA LEU A 124 15.11 3.42 -10.23
C LEU A 124 13.94 2.43 -10.23
N CYS A 125 13.15 2.36 -9.16
CA CYS A 125 11.80 1.80 -9.27
C CYS A 125 10.77 2.93 -9.40
N ALA A 126 9.86 2.76 -10.35
CA ALA A 126 8.63 3.53 -10.44
C ALA A 126 7.43 2.61 -10.19
N HIS A 127 6.60 2.94 -9.20
CA HIS A 127 5.25 2.38 -9.09
C HIS A 127 4.27 3.30 -9.83
N TRP A 128 3.80 2.85 -10.99
CA TRP A 128 2.98 3.61 -11.92
C TRP A 128 1.56 3.03 -11.95
N ARG A 129 0.66 3.61 -11.15
CA ARG A 129 -0.74 3.19 -11.00
C ARG A 129 -1.62 3.96 -11.99
N ARG A 130 -2.32 3.26 -12.89
CA ARG A 130 -3.14 3.86 -13.94
C ARG A 130 -4.63 3.47 -13.87
N LYS A 131 -5.02 2.29 -14.34
CA LYS A 131 -6.41 1.83 -14.63
C LYS A 131 -7.55 2.69 -14.05
N ASP A 132 -8.17 2.25 -12.96
CA ASP A 132 -9.27 2.93 -12.25
C ASP A 132 -8.83 4.29 -11.66
N PHE A 133 -7.54 4.41 -11.34
CA PHE A 133 -6.93 5.64 -10.84
C PHE A 133 -7.02 6.80 -11.83
N LEU A 134 -6.93 6.57 -13.15
CA LEU A 134 -7.10 7.61 -14.16
C LEU A 134 -8.51 8.22 -14.13
N ARG A 135 -9.52 7.41 -13.78
CA ARG A 135 -10.92 7.88 -13.69
C ARG A 135 -11.18 8.62 -12.37
N ALA A 136 -10.61 8.16 -11.27
CA ALA A 136 -10.84 8.72 -9.94
C ALA A 136 -9.92 9.90 -9.59
N HIS A 137 -8.71 9.94 -10.16
CA HIS A 137 -7.62 10.84 -9.77
C HIS A 137 -6.83 11.38 -10.98
N GLY A 138 -7.44 11.49 -12.15
CA GLY A 138 -6.75 11.85 -13.40
C GLY A 138 -5.92 13.14 -13.33
N ASP A 139 -6.41 14.16 -12.62
CA ASP A 139 -5.71 15.45 -12.47
C ASP A 139 -4.48 15.40 -11.53
N GLU A 140 -4.35 14.34 -10.72
CA GLU A 140 -3.24 14.14 -9.77
C GLU A 140 -2.15 13.20 -10.30
N LEU A 141 -2.33 12.67 -11.51
CA LEU A 141 -1.43 11.70 -12.15
C LEU A 141 -0.77 12.32 -13.38
N PRO A 142 0.50 11.99 -13.66
CA PRO A 142 1.13 12.42 -14.91
C PRO A 142 0.53 11.73 -16.14
N SER A 143 0.68 12.38 -17.29
CA SER A 143 0.56 11.72 -18.59
C SER A 143 1.71 10.72 -18.82
N ILE A 144 1.69 9.99 -19.94
CA ILE A 144 2.81 9.11 -20.31
C ILE A 144 4.07 9.94 -20.56
N ASP A 145 3.96 11.04 -21.31
CA ASP A 145 5.05 11.97 -21.57
C ASP A 145 5.57 12.63 -20.28
N GLY A 146 4.66 13.08 -19.40
CA GLY A 146 5.01 13.63 -18.10
C GLY A 146 5.72 12.63 -17.19
N THR A 147 5.31 11.36 -17.25
CA THR A 147 5.98 10.25 -16.55
C THR A 147 7.39 10.07 -17.11
N ALA A 148 7.55 9.97 -18.43
CA ALA A 148 8.84 9.79 -19.07
C ALA A 148 9.84 10.90 -18.69
N LYS A 149 9.38 12.16 -18.71
CA LYS A 149 10.19 13.32 -18.30
C LYS A 149 10.69 13.19 -16.85
N GLN A 150 9.79 12.89 -15.90
CA GLN A 150 10.16 12.75 -14.49
C GLN A 150 11.11 11.58 -14.26
N LEU A 151 10.91 10.45 -14.95
CA LEU A 151 11.78 9.29 -14.82
C LEU A 151 13.19 9.56 -15.39
N HIS A 152 13.32 10.32 -16.47
CA HIS A 152 14.62 10.77 -16.99
C HIS A 152 15.39 11.59 -15.96
N GLU A 153 14.75 12.63 -15.41
CA GLU A 153 15.36 13.53 -14.43
C GLU A 153 15.82 12.76 -13.17
N LEU A 154 14.99 11.82 -12.70
CA LEU A 154 15.33 10.95 -11.57
C LEU A 154 16.50 10.01 -11.90
N CYS A 155 16.52 9.43 -13.10
CA CYS A 155 17.61 8.54 -13.51
C CYS A 155 18.96 9.27 -13.59
N GLU A 156 18.97 10.46 -14.21
CA GLU A 156 20.16 11.30 -14.32
C GLU A 156 20.67 11.73 -12.93
N LYS A 157 19.76 12.23 -12.08
CA LYS A 157 20.10 12.66 -10.71
C LYS A 157 20.64 11.52 -9.84
N ALA A 158 20.04 10.34 -9.91
CA ALA A 158 20.45 9.17 -9.12
C ALA A 158 21.58 8.37 -9.76
N ARG A 159 21.99 8.72 -11.00
CA ARG A 159 23.00 8.02 -11.81
C ARG A 159 22.72 6.52 -11.91
N VAL A 160 21.45 6.17 -12.15
CA VAL A 160 21.02 4.78 -12.34
C VAL A 160 20.91 4.45 -13.82
N THR A 161 21.10 3.16 -14.15
CA THR A 161 21.22 2.72 -15.55
C THR A 161 20.03 1.90 -16.03
N ARG A 162 19.05 1.65 -15.17
CA ARG A 162 17.85 0.83 -15.44
C ARG A 162 16.66 1.35 -14.67
N ILE A 163 15.46 1.07 -15.18
CA ILE A 163 14.19 1.30 -14.49
C ILE A 163 13.51 -0.04 -14.26
N PHE A 164 13.03 -0.27 -13.05
CA PHE A 164 12.04 -1.29 -12.76
C PHE A 164 10.66 -0.64 -12.66
N LEU A 165 9.69 -1.15 -13.42
CA LEU A 165 8.34 -0.58 -13.50
C LEU A 165 7.32 -1.53 -12.88
N ALA A 166 6.84 -1.21 -11.68
CA ALA A 166 5.69 -1.87 -11.08
C ALA A 166 4.42 -1.14 -11.53
N THR A 167 3.56 -1.78 -12.32
CA THR A 167 2.41 -1.10 -12.93
C THR A 167 1.26 -2.05 -13.22
N ASP A 168 0.05 -1.51 -13.09
CA ASP A 168 -1.19 -2.14 -13.53
C ASP A 168 -1.64 -1.66 -14.93
N ALA A 169 -0.85 -0.81 -15.59
CA ALA A 169 -1.10 -0.28 -16.92
C ALA A 169 -1.22 -1.38 -17.98
N SER A 170 -1.89 -1.06 -19.09
CA SER A 170 -1.96 -1.95 -20.24
C SER A 170 -0.60 -2.07 -20.95
N GLU A 171 -0.36 -3.18 -21.65
CA GLU A 171 0.89 -3.37 -22.40
C GLU A 171 1.18 -2.24 -23.41
N PRO A 172 0.20 -1.73 -24.19
CA PRO A 172 0.46 -0.60 -25.10
C PRO A 172 0.94 0.68 -24.39
N GLU A 173 0.40 0.99 -23.21
CA GLU A 173 0.84 2.16 -22.43
C GLU A 173 2.27 1.97 -21.91
N VAL A 174 2.62 0.75 -21.51
CA VAL A 174 3.97 0.40 -21.05
C VAL A 174 4.96 0.46 -22.20
N GLU A 175 4.60 -0.05 -23.37
CA GLU A 175 5.42 0.02 -24.58
C GLU A 175 5.67 1.47 -25.00
N GLN A 176 4.63 2.31 -24.99
CA GLN A 176 4.75 3.73 -25.28
C GLN A 176 5.69 4.43 -24.28
N LEU A 177 5.52 4.19 -22.97
CA LEU A 177 6.41 4.76 -21.96
C LEU A 177 7.86 4.28 -22.14
N SER A 178 8.04 2.98 -22.40
CA SER A 178 9.37 2.37 -22.54
C SER A 178 10.10 2.91 -23.76
N ALA A 179 9.41 3.17 -24.87
CA ALA A 179 9.97 3.76 -26.07
C ALA A 179 10.46 5.21 -25.87
N MET A 180 9.91 5.93 -24.88
CA MET A 180 10.32 7.30 -24.53
C MET A 180 11.53 7.36 -23.58
N LEU A 181 11.90 6.23 -22.96
CA LEU A 181 12.96 6.15 -21.96
C LEU A 181 14.30 5.72 -22.58
N ARG A 182 15.40 6.30 -22.09
CA ARG A 182 16.77 6.11 -22.60
C ARG A 182 17.45 4.92 -21.95
N VAL A 183 16.96 4.51 -20.78
CA VAL A 183 17.46 3.38 -20.01
C VAL A 183 16.49 2.21 -20.14
N PRO A 184 16.97 0.96 -20.09
CA PRO A 184 16.11 -0.21 -20.15
C PRO A 184 15.05 -0.20 -19.04
N VAL A 185 13.81 -0.47 -19.44
CA VAL A 185 12.67 -0.68 -18.53
C VAL A 185 12.44 -2.17 -18.37
N LEU A 186 12.45 -2.65 -17.13
CA LEU A 186 12.22 -4.04 -16.79
C LEU A 186 10.95 -4.17 -15.96
N ARG A 187 10.25 -5.29 -16.14
CA ARG A 187 9.04 -5.66 -15.40
C ARG A 187 9.15 -7.11 -14.98
N PHE A 188 8.66 -7.43 -13.79
CA PHE A 188 8.48 -8.81 -13.40
C PHE A 188 7.15 -9.31 -13.97
N LYS A 189 7.17 -10.44 -14.68
CA LYS A 189 5.98 -11.10 -15.23
C LYS A 189 6.09 -12.58 -14.98
N ASN A 190 5.07 -13.17 -14.36
CA ASN A 190 4.98 -14.60 -14.18
C ASN A 190 3.50 -15.03 -14.17
N SER A 191 3.07 -15.72 -15.22
CA SER A 191 1.68 -16.18 -15.39
C SER A 191 1.32 -17.39 -14.53
N THR A 192 2.29 -18.03 -13.91
CA THR A 192 2.06 -19.19 -13.02
C THR A 192 1.79 -18.79 -11.58
N LEU A 193 2.14 -17.55 -11.20
CA LEU A 193 1.93 -17.03 -9.86
C LEU A 193 0.57 -16.32 -9.77
N PRO A 194 -0.12 -16.40 -8.62
CA PRO A 194 -1.28 -15.56 -8.35
C PRO A 194 -0.92 -14.07 -8.38
N ASP A 195 -1.87 -13.21 -8.75
CA ASP A 195 -1.67 -11.76 -8.85
C ASP A 195 -1.10 -11.14 -7.56
N GLY A 196 -1.58 -11.60 -6.40
CA GLY A 196 -1.07 -11.15 -5.10
C GLY A 196 0.41 -11.49 -4.89
N ALA A 197 0.87 -12.64 -5.36
CA ALA A 197 2.27 -13.04 -5.28
C ALA A 197 3.16 -12.17 -6.19
N VAL A 198 2.68 -11.89 -7.41
CA VAL A 198 3.35 -10.95 -8.35
C VAL A 198 3.46 -9.56 -7.73
N ALA A 199 2.37 -9.07 -7.12
CA ALA A 199 2.35 -7.78 -6.42
C ALA A 199 3.36 -7.69 -5.27
N ILE A 200 3.50 -8.74 -4.46
CA ILE A 200 4.53 -8.80 -3.40
C ILE A 200 5.95 -8.78 -3.99
N ILE A 201 6.19 -9.49 -5.09
CA ILE A 201 7.49 -9.51 -5.75
C ILE A 201 7.83 -8.11 -6.31
N ASP A 202 6.87 -7.43 -6.94
CA ASP A 202 7.03 -6.05 -7.39
C ASP A 202 7.38 -5.10 -6.23
N GLN A 203 6.65 -5.19 -5.11
CA GLN A 203 6.95 -4.40 -3.92
C GLN A 203 8.36 -4.66 -3.39
N TRP A 204 8.74 -5.93 -3.30
CA TRP A 204 10.07 -6.34 -2.86
C TRP A 204 11.18 -5.80 -3.76
N ILE A 205 11.05 -5.92 -5.09
CA ILE A 205 12.03 -5.39 -6.03
C ILE A 205 12.12 -3.86 -5.91
N CYS A 206 10.99 -3.17 -5.82
CA CYS A 206 10.93 -1.73 -5.66
C CYS A 206 11.54 -1.23 -4.36
N ALA A 207 11.34 -1.96 -3.26
CA ALA A 207 11.92 -1.63 -1.97
C ALA A 207 13.47 -1.62 -2.02
N HIS A 208 14.08 -2.36 -2.94
CA HIS A 208 15.54 -2.46 -3.09
C HIS A 208 16.15 -1.56 -4.17
N ALA A 209 15.37 -0.68 -4.79
CA ALA A 209 15.86 0.30 -5.75
C ALA A 209 16.74 1.37 -5.10
N ARG A 210 17.64 2.00 -5.87
CA ARG A 210 18.42 3.16 -5.38
C ARG A 210 17.54 4.32 -4.99
N VAL A 211 16.54 4.57 -5.82
CA VAL A 211 15.51 5.58 -5.65
C VAL A 211 14.18 4.94 -6.01
N PHE A 212 13.16 5.29 -5.24
CA PHE A 212 11.79 4.91 -5.46
C PHE A 212 10.93 6.15 -5.71
N VAL A 213 10.03 6.06 -6.69
CA VAL A 213 8.96 7.03 -6.92
C VAL A 213 7.62 6.30 -7.06
N GLY A 214 6.62 6.75 -6.29
CA GLY A 214 5.30 6.15 -6.24
C GLY A 214 4.23 6.93 -7.00
N SER A 215 3.00 6.44 -6.92
CA SER A 215 1.80 7.13 -7.42
C SER A 215 1.03 7.78 -6.25
N HIS A 216 0.38 8.92 -6.50
CA HIS A 216 -0.39 9.63 -5.50
C HIS A 216 -1.45 8.73 -4.85
N VAL A 217 -1.62 8.82 -3.53
CA VAL A 217 -2.61 8.09 -2.70
C VAL A 217 -2.69 6.56 -2.88
N SER A 218 -1.66 5.95 -3.48
CA SER A 218 -1.65 4.51 -3.67
C SER A 218 -1.17 3.77 -2.42
N THR A 219 -2.02 2.93 -1.85
CA THR A 219 -1.66 2.03 -0.72
C THR A 219 -0.54 1.08 -1.08
N PHE A 220 -0.43 0.66 -2.36
CA PHE A 220 0.69 -0.12 -2.87
C PHE A 220 2.02 0.65 -2.74
N SER A 221 2.03 1.94 -3.08
CA SER A 221 3.21 2.80 -2.86
C SER A 221 3.53 2.99 -1.39
N TYR A 222 2.53 3.14 -0.52
CA TYR A 222 2.74 3.27 0.93
C TYR A 222 3.43 2.03 1.51
N ARG A 223 3.02 0.83 1.09
CA ARG A 223 3.69 -0.40 1.55
C ARG A 223 5.16 -0.46 1.15
N ILE A 224 5.50 -0.06 -0.09
CA ILE A 224 6.90 0.05 -0.54
C ILE A 224 7.68 1.07 0.30
N GLN A 225 7.09 2.23 0.60
CA GLN A 225 7.73 3.25 1.43
C GLN A 225 8.09 2.70 2.81
N GLU A 226 7.19 1.94 3.42
CA GLU A 226 7.43 1.30 4.72
C GLU A 226 8.48 0.19 4.63
N ASP A 227 8.50 -0.62 3.57
CA ASP A 227 9.57 -1.61 3.39
C ASP A 227 10.93 -0.92 3.26
N ARG A 228 11.00 0.21 2.55
CA ARG A 228 12.21 1.02 2.44
C ARG A 228 12.64 1.62 3.78
N GLU A 229 11.70 2.06 4.61
CA GLU A 229 11.98 2.48 5.99
C GLU A 229 12.55 1.32 6.81
N ILE A 230 11.93 0.14 6.74
CA ILE A 230 12.39 -1.08 7.43
C ILE A 230 13.78 -1.52 6.95
N LEU A 231 14.08 -1.35 5.66
CA LEU A 231 15.37 -1.67 5.06
C LEU A 231 16.44 -0.59 5.33
N GLY A 232 16.07 0.54 5.94
CA GLY A 232 17.01 1.61 6.28
C GLY A 232 17.44 2.48 5.10
N PHE A 233 16.57 2.68 4.11
CA PHE A 233 16.81 3.68 3.07
C PHE A 233 16.60 5.10 3.59
N ALA A 234 17.26 6.07 2.95
CA ALA A 234 17.12 7.47 3.30
C ALA A 234 15.76 8.02 2.83
N PRO A 235 15.06 8.88 3.62
CA PRO A 235 13.73 9.40 3.28
C PRO A 235 13.63 10.08 1.90
N ASN A 236 14.69 10.77 1.46
CA ASN A 236 14.74 11.43 0.14
C ASN A 236 14.75 10.45 -1.05
N THR A 237 15.07 9.18 -0.82
CA THR A 237 15.00 8.12 -1.85
C THR A 237 13.71 7.30 -1.75
N THR A 238 12.85 7.60 -0.78
CA THR A 238 11.69 6.78 -0.40
C THR A 238 10.37 7.52 -0.59
N PHE A 239 10.23 8.70 0.01
CA PHE A 239 8.97 9.45 0.01
C PHE A 239 8.88 10.39 -1.19
N ASN A 240 8.81 9.82 -2.39
CA ASN A 240 8.66 10.56 -3.64
C ASN A 240 7.39 10.10 -4.37
N ARG A 241 6.65 11.03 -4.99
CA ARG A 241 5.56 10.69 -5.92
C ARG A 241 5.78 11.31 -7.29
N LEU A 242 5.21 10.66 -8.31
CA LEU A 242 5.02 11.25 -9.61
C LEU A 242 3.99 12.40 -9.48
N CYS A 243 4.35 13.57 -10.00
CA CYS A 243 3.48 14.74 -10.03
C CYS A 243 2.69 14.82 -11.33
N PRO A 244 1.51 15.48 -11.33
CA PRO A 244 0.78 15.75 -12.56
C PRO A 244 1.50 16.77 -13.44
N ASP A 245 1.28 16.71 -14.75
CA ASP A 245 2.04 17.48 -15.76
C ASP A 245 2.00 19.00 -15.53
N LYS A 246 0.86 19.51 -15.05
CA LYS A 246 0.63 20.94 -14.83
C LYS A 246 1.31 21.48 -13.57
N LEU A 247 1.83 20.61 -12.70
CA LEU A 247 2.37 20.99 -11.39
C LEU A 247 3.68 20.26 -11.11
N SER A 248 4.81 20.89 -11.44
CA SER A 248 6.15 20.33 -11.21
C SER A 248 6.53 20.17 -9.73
N SER A 249 5.95 20.98 -8.84
CA SER A 249 6.19 20.94 -7.39
C SER A 249 4.91 20.58 -6.64
N CYS A 250 4.40 19.37 -6.87
CA CYS A 250 3.23 18.84 -6.17
C CYS A 250 3.54 18.43 -4.72
N GLU A 251 2.51 18.39 -3.87
CA GLU A 251 2.64 17.91 -2.48
C GLU A 251 3.26 16.52 -2.44
N GLN A 252 4.31 16.31 -1.66
CA GLN A 252 4.97 15.00 -1.56
C GLN A 252 4.34 14.14 -0.45
N PRO A 253 4.49 12.80 -0.50
CA PRO A 253 3.96 11.93 0.55
C PRO A 253 4.46 12.32 1.93
N ALA A 254 3.58 12.23 2.93
CA ALA A 254 3.94 12.42 4.33
C ALA A 254 5.07 11.45 4.73
N LYS A 255 6.07 11.97 5.45
CA LYS A 255 7.26 11.22 5.84
C LYS A 255 7.05 10.56 7.20
N TRP A 256 6.32 9.45 7.21
CA TRP A 256 6.18 8.61 8.40
C TRP A 256 7.42 7.74 8.55
N THR A 257 8.38 8.18 9.35
CA THR A 257 9.62 7.45 9.56
C THR A 257 9.46 6.34 10.58
N ILE A 258 10.24 5.26 10.40
CA ILE A 258 10.23 4.13 11.33
C ILE A 258 10.65 4.50 12.76
N VAL A 259 9.90 4.00 13.74
CA VAL A 259 10.13 4.13 15.18
C VAL A 259 10.40 2.75 15.75
N TYR A 260 11.48 2.62 16.53
CA TYR A 260 11.87 1.37 17.18
C TYR A 260 11.57 1.35 18.68
N GLU A 261 11.56 2.53 19.30
CA GLU A 261 11.36 2.81 20.73
C GLU A 261 10.47 4.04 20.88
#